data_AF-A0A8T1W825-F1
#
_entry.id   AF-A0A8T1W825-F1
#
_cell.length_a   1.000
_cell.length_b   1.000
_cell.length_c   1.000
_cell.angle_alpha   90.00
_cell.angle_beta   90.00
_cell.angle_gamma   90.00
#
_symmetry.space_group_name_H-M   'P 1'
#
loop_
_entity.id
_entity.type
_entity.pdbx_description
1 polymer ?
#
loop_
_entity_poly.entity_id
_entity_poly.type
_entity_poly.pdbx_seq_one_letter_code
_entity_poly.pdbx_strand_id
1 'polypeptide(L)'
;MVYSVVRRRLPRSTLLATRLQSLTASSHAPQRRTFASFSPLLRFATIQPPNGQLTPEDFRFKALLVVNTASKCSHALQLKALQSLHEKYSERGLIVLAVPSNDFAGQEPGSADEIREKYTSESFGVTFPIAEKAVVTGDQAHPFFKRIADKYSASVAPTWNFDKFLVDHRGDIRAVFPNDTDPLLPEVLAEIEEVLEELPRALSADQELLDEDEYDFEYDEEDSDDEEDEEEEDEDDDDRRNK
;
A
#
# COMPACT_ATOMS: atom_id res chain seq x y z
N MET A 1 31.19 -6.56 -9.26
CA MET A 1 30.58 -5.23 -9.20
C MET A 1 29.39 -5.37 -8.25
N VAL A 2 29.54 -4.91 -7.00
CA VAL A 2 28.59 -5.18 -5.91
C VAL A 2 27.56 -4.05 -5.95
N TYR A 3 26.33 -4.33 -6.38
CA TYR A 3 25.29 -3.30 -6.46
C TYR A 3 24.79 -2.98 -5.06
N SER A 4 24.86 -1.71 -4.69
CA SER A 4 24.41 -1.19 -3.40
C SER A 4 22.89 -1.04 -3.43
N VAL A 5 22.18 -1.87 -2.65
CA VAL A 5 20.78 -1.64 -2.31
C VAL A 5 20.68 -0.27 -1.62
N VAL A 6 20.02 0.70 -2.26
CA VAL A 6 19.80 2.03 -1.68
C VAL A 6 18.77 1.89 -0.55
N ARG A 7 19.24 1.53 0.64
CA ARG A 7 18.45 1.61 1.88
C ARG A 7 18.39 3.07 2.32
N ARG A 8 17.33 3.79 1.97
CA ARG A 8 17.01 5.05 2.65
C ARG A 8 16.33 4.74 3.99
N ARG A 9 17.13 4.46 5.02
CA ARG A 9 16.66 4.50 6.42
C ARG A 9 16.78 5.94 6.93
N LEU A 10 15.69 6.50 7.44
CA LEU A 10 15.68 7.79 8.14
C LEU A 10 16.57 7.71 9.40
N PRO A 11 17.31 8.77 9.76
CA PRO A 11 18.29 8.72 10.83
C PRO A 11 17.62 8.66 12.21
N ARG A 12 18.00 7.67 13.02
CA ARG A 12 17.71 7.62 14.46
C ARG A 12 18.79 8.43 15.18
N SER A 13 18.43 9.61 15.66
CA SER A 13 19.27 10.45 16.51
C SER A 13 19.77 9.68 17.73
N THR A 14 21.09 9.68 17.90
CA THR A 14 21.79 9.14 19.06
C THR A 14 21.61 10.09 20.24
N LEU A 15 20.89 9.65 21.27
CA LEU A 15 20.98 10.24 22.60
C LEU A 15 21.27 9.12 23.59
N LEU A 16 22.49 9.14 24.15
CA LEU A 16 22.80 8.48 25.41
C LEU A 16 21.92 9.11 26.49
N ALA A 17 21.12 8.31 27.19
CA ALA A 17 20.52 8.71 28.45
C ALA A 17 20.55 7.56 29.44
N THR A 18 21.07 7.91 30.61
CA THR A 18 21.48 7.06 31.72
C THR A 18 20.29 6.33 32.37
N ARG A 19 20.55 5.08 32.76
CA ARG A 19 19.62 4.21 33.51
C ARG A 19 19.37 4.81 34.91
N LEU A 20 18.16 5.33 35.16
CA LEU A 20 17.61 5.45 36.51
C LEU A 20 16.48 4.44 36.65
N GLN A 21 16.62 3.53 37.61
CA GLN A 21 15.57 2.59 37.99
C GLN A 21 14.54 3.33 38.85
N SER A 22 13.34 3.50 38.31
CA SER A 22 12.15 3.87 39.06
C SER A 22 11.17 2.71 38.95
N LEU A 23 10.97 1.98 40.05
CA LEU A 23 9.91 0.98 40.18
C LEU A 23 8.60 1.73 40.44
N THR A 24 7.92 2.14 39.37
CA THR A 24 6.51 2.50 39.40
C THR A 24 5.74 1.33 38.80
N ALA A 25 4.86 0.72 39.58
CA ALA A 25 3.89 -0.25 39.09
C ALA A 25 2.98 0.44 38.07
N SER A 26 3.36 0.37 36.81
CA SER A 26 2.58 0.91 35.71
C SER A 26 1.45 -0.06 35.44
N SER A 27 0.24 0.30 35.90
CA SER A 27 -1.01 -0.25 35.37
C SER A 27 -0.94 -0.16 33.84
N HIS A 28 -0.64 -1.27 33.19
CA HIS A 28 -0.72 -1.37 31.75
C HIS A 28 -2.19 -1.56 31.42
N ALA A 29 -2.91 -0.45 31.29
CA ALA A 29 -4.14 -0.44 30.51
C ALA A 29 -3.81 -1.09 29.16
N PRO A 30 -4.61 -2.06 28.67
CA PRO A 30 -4.38 -2.66 27.38
C PRO A 30 -4.45 -1.53 26.36
N GLN A 31 -3.32 -1.17 25.74
CA GLN A 31 -3.33 -0.32 24.58
C GLN A 31 -4.16 -1.05 23.54
N ARG A 32 -5.40 -0.59 23.31
CA ARG A 32 -6.19 -0.98 22.15
C ARG A 32 -5.28 -0.76 20.94
N ARG A 33 -4.83 -1.85 20.33
CA ARG A 33 -4.13 -1.79 19.06
C ARG A 33 -5.16 -1.31 18.06
N THR A 34 -5.22 0.00 17.83
CA THR A 34 -5.98 0.56 16.73
C THR A 34 -5.49 -0.14 15.47
N PHE A 35 -6.37 -0.86 14.77
CA PHE A 35 -6.03 -1.37 13.45
C PHE A 35 -5.61 -0.15 12.63
N ALA A 36 -4.33 -0.09 12.25
CA ALA A 36 -3.84 0.98 11.42
C ALA A 36 -4.72 1.07 10.16
N SER A 37 -5.16 2.29 9.81
CA SER A 37 -6.02 2.50 8.65
C SER A 37 -5.38 1.87 7.41
N PHE A 38 -6.12 1.01 6.73
CA PHE A 38 -5.64 0.31 5.54
C PHE A 38 -5.46 1.34 4.41
N SER A 39 -4.24 1.37 3.88
CA SER A 39 -3.79 2.28 2.84
C SER A 39 -4.57 2.07 1.53
N PRO A 40 -4.87 3.16 0.81
CA PRO A 40 -5.60 3.12 -0.44
C PRO A 40 -4.91 2.32 -1.56
N LEU A 41 -3.61 2.01 -1.49
CA LEU A 41 -2.93 1.34 -2.61
C LEU A 41 -3.48 -0.06 -2.90
N LEU A 42 -3.86 -0.84 -1.88
CA LEU A 42 -4.59 -2.10 -2.07
C LEU A 42 -6.11 -1.92 -2.07
N ARG A 43 -6.60 -0.85 -1.44
CA ARG A 43 -8.04 -0.58 -1.23
C ARG A 43 -8.77 -0.19 -2.53
N PHE A 44 -8.02 0.28 -3.53
CA PHE A 44 -8.53 0.64 -4.85
C PHE A 44 -7.99 -0.28 -5.92
N ALA A 45 -8.86 -0.66 -6.86
CA ALA A 45 -8.54 -1.37 -8.09
C ALA A 45 -7.47 -2.43 -7.86
N THR A 46 -7.87 -3.54 -7.23
CA THR A 46 -7.07 -4.76 -7.33
C THR A 46 -6.80 -4.95 -8.81
N ILE A 47 -5.54 -5.13 -9.20
CA ILE A 47 -5.23 -5.42 -10.59
C ILE A 47 -5.80 -6.83 -10.79
N GLN A 48 -7.04 -6.89 -11.28
CA GLN A 48 -7.80 -8.13 -11.25
C GLN A 48 -7.26 -9.05 -12.35
N PRO A 49 -7.03 -10.33 -12.04
CA PRO A 49 -7.01 -11.35 -13.06
C PRO A 49 -8.36 -11.38 -13.78
N PRO A 50 -8.37 -11.74 -15.06
CA PRO A 50 -9.60 -11.87 -15.81
C PRO A 50 -10.60 -12.77 -15.07
N ASN A 51 -11.89 -12.44 -15.16
CA ASN A 51 -13.01 -13.13 -14.53
C ASN A 51 -13.08 -13.03 -12.98
N GLY A 52 -12.37 -12.09 -12.35
CA GLY A 52 -12.51 -11.83 -10.92
C GLY A 52 -11.80 -12.85 -10.02
N GLN A 53 -10.74 -13.49 -10.51
CA GLN A 53 -9.98 -14.52 -9.77
C GLN A 53 -9.31 -13.99 -8.47
N LEU A 54 -9.20 -12.67 -8.31
CA LEU A 54 -8.80 -12.03 -7.05
C LEU A 54 -9.78 -10.90 -6.72
N THR A 55 -10.50 -11.07 -5.63
CA THR A 55 -11.38 -10.09 -5.01
C THR A 55 -10.62 -9.24 -3.99
N PRO A 56 -11.11 -8.05 -3.62
CA PRO A 56 -10.54 -7.28 -2.50
C PRO A 56 -10.38 -8.06 -1.19
N GLU A 57 -11.25 -9.04 -0.96
CA GLU A 57 -11.22 -9.91 0.23
C GLU A 57 -9.99 -10.84 0.22
N ASP A 58 -9.58 -11.33 -0.95
CA ASP A 58 -8.42 -12.21 -1.10
C ASP A 58 -7.10 -11.53 -0.68
N PHE A 59 -7.08 -10.19 -0.66
CA PHE A 59 -5.91 -9.41 -0.25
C PHE A 59 -5.93 -9.04 1.24
N ARG A 60 -7.02 -9.30 1.97
CA ARG A 60 -7.08 -9.01 3.40
C ARG A 60 -6.07 -9.88 4.14
N PHE A 61 -5.23 -9.24 4.94
CA PHE A 61 -4.22 -9.92 5.76
C PHE A 61 -3.17 -10.69 4.94
N LYS A 62 -2.93 -10.27 3.67
CA LYS A 62 -1.94 -10.85 2.77
C LYS A 62 -0.90 -9.81 2.35
N ALA A 63 0.27 -10.30 1.97
CA ALA A 63 1.29 -9.51 1.30
C ALA A 63 1.15 -9.68 -0.22
N LEU A 64 1.45 -8.64 -1.00
CA LEU A 64 1.48 -8.73 -2.46
C LEU A 64 2.87 -8.43 -2.99
N LEU A 65 3.32 -9.21 -3.97
CA LEU A 65 4.43 -8.88 -4.85
C LEU A 65 3.88 -8.64 -6.25
N VAL A 66 3.64 -7.36 -6.58
CA VAL A 66 3.13 -6.95 -7.89
C VAL A 66 4.30 -6.72 -8.83
N VAL A 67 4.25 -7.30 -10.03
CA VAL A 67 5.33 -7.19 -11.03
C VAL A 67 4.75 -6.78 -12.37
N ASN A 68 5.22 -5.69 -12.97
CA ASN A 68 4.82 -5.33 -14.32
C ASN A 68 5.65 -6.15 -15.33
N THR A 69 5.02 -7.05 -16.09
CA THR A 69 5.70 -8.09 -16.86
C THR A 69 5.62 -7.87 -18.36
N ALA A 70 6.60 -8.41 -19.09
CA ALA A 70 6.59 -8.44 -20.55
C ALA A 70 7.29 -9.70 -21.10
N SER A 71 6.66 -10.42 -22.02
CA SER A 71 7.09 -11.73 -22.48
C SER A 71 8.22 -11.71 -23.52
N LYS A 72 8.48 -10.55 -24.14
CA LYS A 72 9.60 -10.32 -25.07
C LYS A 72 10.74 -9.51 -24.43
N CYS A 73 10.77 -9.44 -23.11
CA CYS A 73 11.84 -8.80 -22.34
C CYS A 73 12.96 -9.79 -21.99
N SER A 74 14.20 -9.32 -21.90
CA SER A 74 15.34 -10.13 -21.41
C SER A 74 15.14 -10.64 -19.98
N HIS A 75 14.33 -9.93 -19.18
CA HIS A 75 13.99 -10.31 -17.81
C HIS A 75 12.85 -11.33 -17.72
N ALA A 76 12.27 -11.78 -18.84
CA ALA A 76 11.17 -12.76 -18.83
C ALA A 76 11.54 -14.09 -18.16
N LEU A 77 12.83 -14.46 -18.11
CA LEU A 77 13.30 -15.63 -17.37
C LEU A 77 13.04 -15.51 -15.85
N GLN A 78 12.87 -14.30 -15.31
CA GLN A 78 12.51 -14.09 -13.91
C GLN A 78 11.10 -14.60 -13.57
N LEU A 79 10.23 -14.87 -14.54
CA LEU A 79 8.92 -15.51 -14.28
C LEU A 79 9.08 -16.84 -13.53
N LYS A 80 10.15 -17.61 -13.80
CA LYS A 80 10.45 -18.85 -13.07
C LYS A 80 10.85 -18.59 -11.62
N ALA A 81 11.67 -17.56 -11.39
CA ALA A 81 12.07 -17.17 -10.04
C ALA A 81 10.86 -16.66 -9.23
N LEU A 82 9.97 -15.90 -9.87
CA LEU A 82 8.69 -15.47 -9.28
C LEU A 82 7.77 -16.66 -8.97
N GLN A 83 7.74 -17.67 -9.85
CA GLN A 83 7.02 -18.92 -9.60
C GLN A 83 7.57 -19.65 -8.36
N SER A 84 8.90 -19.72 -8.19
CA SER A 84 9.50 -20.29 -6.98
C SER A 84 9.14 -19.51 -5.71
N LEU A 85 9.03 -18.18 -5.77
CA LEU A 85 8.53 -17.38 -4.65
C LEU A 85 7.06 -17.71 -4.33
N HIS A 86 6.23 -17.83 -5.36
CA HIS A 86 4.82 -18.20 -5.20
C HIS A 86 4.66 -19.57 -4.54
N GLU A 87 5.37 -20.59 -5.02
CA GLU A 87 5.36 -21.93 -4.42
C GLU A 87 5.84 -21.91 -2.96
N LYS A 88 6.86 -21.11 -2.65
CA LYS A 88 7.45 -21.05 -1.30
C LYS A 88 6.57 -20.30 -0.28
N TYR A 89 5.88 -19.25 -0.69
CA TYR A 89 5.26 -18.30 0.24
C TYR A 89 3.75 -18.11 0.09
N SER A 90 3.09 -18.70 -0.91
CA SER A 90 1.64 -18.55 -1.11
C SER A 90 0.82 -19.01 0.10
N GLU A 91 1.11 -20.19 0.64
CA GLU A 91 0.46 -20.71 1.85
C GLU A 91 0.72 -19.83 3.09
N ARG A 92 1.85 -19.12 3.11
CA ARG A 92 2.21 -18.17 4.17
C ARG A 92 1.57 -16.79 4.01
N GLY A 93 0.88 -16.55 2.89
CA GLY A 93 0.13 -15.33 2.65
C GLY A 93 0.77 -14.35 1.67
N LEU A 94 1.75 -14.76 0.86
CA LEU A 94 2.25 -13.96 -0.26
C LEU A 94 1.42 -14.21 -1.53
N ILE A 95 0.93 -13.15 -2.15
CA ILE A 95 0.34 -13.20 -3.49
C ILE A 95 1.34 -12.60 -4.47
N VAL A 96 1.86 -13.41 -5.38
CA VAL A 96 2.64 -12.92 -6.54
C VAL A 96 1.65 -12.61 -7.66
N LEU A 97 1.72 -11.41 -8.23
CA LEU A 97 0.79 -10.95 -9.26
C LEU A 97 1.56 -10.40 -10.46
N ALA A 98 1.43 -11.05 -11.62
CA ALA A 98 1.91 -10.50 -12.88
C ALA A 98 0.91 -9.49 -13.43
N VAL A 99 1.43 -8.36 -13.89
CA VAL A 99 0.67 -7.31 -14.58
C VAL A 99 1.28 -7.10 -15.96
N PRO A 100 0.80 -7.80 -16.99
CA PRO A 100 1.32 -7.64 -18.34
C PRO A 100 1.17 -6.20 -18.82
N SER A 101 2.22 -5.63 -19.42
CA SER A 101 2.16 -4.27 -19.96
C SER A 101 3.00 -4.11 -21.22
N ASN A 102 2.50 -3.32 -22.17
CA ASN A 102 3.17 -3.03 -23.43
C ASN A 102 3.87 -1.66 -23.45
N ASP A 103 3.86 -0.93 -22.33
CA ASP A 103 4.34 0.46 -22.23
C ASP A 103 5.85 0.58 -22.48
N PHE A 104 6.61 -0.45 -22.12
CA PHE A 104 8.07 -0.44 -22.24
C PHE A 104 8.53 -1.17 -23.50
N ALA A 105 8.92 -0.38 -24.50
CA ALA A 105 9.49 -0.83 -25.77
C ALA A 105 8.62 -1.84 -26.55
N GLY A 106 7.30 -1.85 -26.33
CA GLY A 106 6.38 -2.72 -27.07
C GLY A 106 6.63 -4.22 -26.86
N GLN A 107 7.14 -4.62 -25.69
CA GLN A 107 7.59 -5.98 -25.40
C GLN A 107 6.47 -6.95 -24.96
N GLU A 108 5.21 -6.50 -24.94
CA GLU A 108 4.03 -7.33 -24.67
C GLU A 108 2.86 -7.03 -25.64
N PRO A 109 3.06 -7.22 -26.96
CA PRO A 109 2.09 -6.81 -27.97
C PRO A 109 0.86 -7.72 -28.05
N GLY A 110 0.92 -8.93 -27.47
CA GLY A 110 -0.15 -9.94 -27.56
C GLY A 110 -1.45 -9.53 -26.88
N SER A 111 -2.51 -10.24 -27.21
CA SER A 111 -3.79 -10.24 -26.50
C SER A 111 -3.66 -10.86 -25.10
N ALA A 112 -4.65 -10.64 -24.23
CA ALA A 112 -4.65 -11.20 -22.88
C ALA A 112 -4.56 -12.75 -22.89
N ASP A 113 -5.20 -13.41 -23.86
CA ASP A 113 -5.19 -14.87 -23.98
C ASP A 113 -3.83 -15.41 -24.46
N GLU A 114 -3.23 -14.78 -25.47
CA GLU A 114 -1.89 -15.15 -25.95
C GLU A 114 -0.82 -14.95 -24.87
N ILE A 115 -0.93 -13.88 -24.07
CA ILE A 115 -0.03 -13.62 -22.95
C ILE A 115 -0.17 -14.73 -21.91
N ARG A 116 -1.41 -15.07 -21.54
CA ARG A 116 -1.68 -16.12 -20.55
C ARG A 116 -1.13 -17.47 -21.02
N GLU A 117 -1.47 -17.89 -22.24
CA GLU A 117 -0.96 -19.13 -22.83
C GLU A 117 0.57 -19.17 -22.78
N LYS A 118 1.22 -18.06 -23.13
CA LYS A 118 2.67 -17.96 -23.08
C LYS A 118 3.22 -18.10 -21.65
N TYR A 119 2.63 -17.43 -20.67
CA TYR A 119 3.10 -17.45 -19.28
C TYR A 119 2.88 -18.84 -18.64
N THR A 120 1.77 -19.50 -18.97
CA THR A 120 1.45 -20.85 -18.46
C THR A 120 2.11 -21.98 -19.24
N SER A 121 2.77 -21.68 -20.37
CA SER A 121 3.48 -22.67 -21.18
C SER A 121 4.61 -23.34 -20.39
N GLU A 122 5.07 -24.52 -20.87
CA GLU A 122 6.23 -25.23 -20.30
C GLU A 122 7.51 -24.38 -20.22
N SER A 123 7.59 -23.32 -21.04
CA SER A 123 8.74 -22.41 -21.03
C SER A 123 8.85 -21.60 -19.74
N PHE A 124 7.73 -21.20 -19.12
CA PHE A 124 7.72 -20.37 -17.91
C PHE A 124 7.03 -21.05 -16.71
N GLY A 125 5.96 -21.81 -16.94
CA GLY A 125 5.27 -22.59 -15.90
C GLY A 125 4.60 -21.74 -14.83
N VAL A 126 4.14 -20.53 -15.16
CA VAL A 126 3.49 -19.63 -14.20
C VAL A 126 2.15 -20.21 -13.76
N THR A 127 1.96 -20.34 -12.44
CA THR A 127 0.67 -20.71 -11.81
C THR A 127 0.12 -19.60 -10.93
N PHE A 128 0.93 -18.58 -10.58
CA PHE A 128 0.45 -17.43 -9.84
C PHE A 128 -0.49 -16.55 -10.69
N PRO A 129 -1.36 -15.75 -10.06
CA PRO A 129 -2.31 -14.90 -10.78
C PRO A 129 -1.67 -13.96 -11.82
N ILE A 130 -2.31 -13.89 -12.98
CA ILE A 130 -1.93 -13.00 -14.10
C ILE A 130 -3.10 -12.05 -14.35
N ALA A 131 -2.86 -10.75 -14.20
CA ALA A 131 -3.83 -9.72 -14.47
C ALA A 131 -4.15 -9.56 -15.96
N GLU A 132 -5.23 -8.82 -16.26
CA GLU A 132 -5.39 -8.26 -17.60
C GLU A 132 -4.23 -7.32 -17.96
N LYS A 133 -3.98 -7.17 -19.27
CA LYS A 133 -2.94 -6.26 -19.75
C LYS A 133 -3.31 -4.82 -19.39
N ALA A 134 -2.39 -4.11 -18.75
CA ALA A 134 -2.62 -2.76 -18.25
C ALA A 134 -1.57 -1.76 -18.74
N VAL A 135 -1.99 -0.50 -18.84
CA VAL A 135 -1.09 0.66 -18.93
C VAL A 135 -0.55 0.91 -17.53
N VAL A 136 0.76 1.08 -17.38
CA VAL A 136 1.44 1.19 -16.08
C VAL A 136 2.22 2.50 -15.92
N THR A 137 2.30 3.30 -16.99
CA THR A 137 2.98 4.60 -17.02
C THR A 137 2.11 5.72 -17.60
N GLY A 138 2.46 6.96 -17.29
CA GLY A 138 1.77 8.15 -17.80
C GLY A 138 0.37 8.39 -17.23
N ASP A 139 -0.37 9.30 -17.86
CA ASP A 139 -1.66 9.78 -17.32
C ASP A 139 -2.77 8.72 -17.33
N GLN A 140 -2.63 7.72 -18.21
CA GLN A 140 -3.55 6.59 -18.35
C GLN A 140 -3.10 5.36 -17.57
N ALA A 141 -2.05 5.48 -16.73
CA ALA A 141 -1.61 4.39 -15.88
C ALA A 141 -2.76 3.88 -15.01
N HIS A 142 -2.80 2.57 -14.84
CA HIS A 142 -3.73 1.92 -13.94
C HIS A 142 -3.68 2.56 -12.53
N PRO A 143 -4.82 2.75 -11.84
CA PRO A 143 -4.87 3.49 -10.57
C PRO A 143 -3.86 3.02 -9.52
N PHE A 144 -3.55 1.73 -9.47
CA PHE A 144 -2.48 1.18 -8.62
C PHE A 144 -1.13 1.88 -8.84
N PHE A 145 -0.62 1.90 -10.08
CA PHE A 145 0.68 2.50 -10.40
C PHE A 145 0.66 4.03 -10.30
N LYS A 146 -0.47 4.65 -10.68
CA LYS A 146 -0.65 6.10 -10.51
C LYS A 146 -0.52 6.52 -9.04
N ARG A 147 -1.16 5.78 -8.12
CA ARG A 147 -1.06 6.08 -6.68
C ARG A 147 0.35 5.87 -6.12
N ILE A 148 1.13 4.92 -6.65
CA ILE A 148 2.56 4.79 -6.28
C ILE A 148 3.31 6.07 -6.67
N ALA A 149 3.09 6.56 -7.90
CA ALA A 149 3.71 7.80 -8.36
C ALA A 149 3.28 9.01 -7.51
N ASP A 150 1.98 9.13 -7.21
CA ASP A 150 1.41 10.24 -6.44
C ASP A 150 1.87 10.25 -4.98
N LYS A 151 1.92 9.07 -4.33
CA LYS A 151 2.27 8.95 -2.91
C LYS A 151 3.77 9.07 -2.66
N TYR A 152 4.60 8.49 -3.52
CA TYR A 152 6.04 8.39 -3.30
C TYR A 152 6.85 9.26 -4.24
N SER A 153 6.74 9.00 -5.55
CA SER A 153 7.28 9.78 -6.67
C SER A 153 7.19 8.96 -7.95
N ALA A 154 7.24 9.62 -9.10
CA ALA A 154 7.34 8.95 -10.40
C ALA A 154 8.54 8.00 -10.52
N SER A 155 9.65 8.25 -9.80
CA SER A 155 10.82 7.36 -9.79
C SER A 155 10.63 6.07 -8.99
N VAL A 156 9.59 5.99 -8.17
CA VAL A 156 9.23 4.77 -7.45
C VAL A 156 8.28 3.91 -8.27
N ALA A 157 7.44 4.52 -9.12
CA ALA A 157 6.55 3.82 -10.05
C ALA A 157 7.33 3.07 -11.16
N PRO A 158 6.69 2.23 -11.99
CA PRO A 158 7.38 1.44 -13.01
C PRO A 158 8.24 2.32 -13.93
N THR A 159 9.52 1.97 -14.00
CA THR A 159 10.53 2.61 -14.88
C THR A 159 10.93 1.70 -16.03
N TRP A 160 10.77 0.37 -15.86
CA TRP A 160 10.97 -0.63 -16.89
C TRP A 160 10.15 -1.89 -16.63
N ASN A 161 10.15 -2.84 -17.58
CA ASN A 161 9.59 -4.17 -17.37
C ASN A 161 10.31 -4.89 -16.23
N PHE A 162 9.57 -5.60 -15.39
CA PHE A 162 10.01 -6.39 -14.24
C PHE A 162 10.41 -5.59 -12.99
N ASP A 163 10.01 -4.31 -12.87
CA ASP A 163 10.00 -3.66 -11.56
C ASP A 163 8.99 -4.38 -10.64
N LYS A 164 9.35 -4.54 -9.37
CA LYS A 164 8.62 -5.39 -8.41
C LYS A 164 8.26 -4.57 -7.18
N PHE A 165 7.01 -4.64 -6.78
CA PHE A 165 6.44 -3.82 -5.72
C PHE A 165 5.94 -4.74 -4.62
N LEU A 166 6.67 -4.77 -3.51
CA LEU A 166 6.26 -5.51 -2.31
C LEU A 166 5.33 -4.61 -1.49
N VAL A 167 4.09 -5.06 -1.33
CA VAL A 167 3.02 -4.38 -0.60
C VAL A 167 2.70 -5.15 0.66
N ASP A 168 2.64 -4.46 1.80
CA ASP A 168 2.28 -5.06 3.08
C ASP A 168 0.77 -5.29 3.22
N HIS A 169 0.37 -5.95 4.31
CA HIS A 169 -1.04 -6.25 4.62
C HIS A 169 -1.91 -5.04 4.95
N ARG A 170 -1.30 -3.86 5.12
CA ARG A 170 -2.02 -2.59 5.28
C ARG A 170 -2.18 -1.93 3.93
N GLY A 171 -1.61 -2.46 2.87
CA GLY A 171 -1.61 -1.90 1.54
C GLY A 171 -0.63 -0.76 1.35
N ASP A 172 0.53 -0.81 2.00
CA ASP A 172 1.61 0.15 1.75
C ASP A 172 2.83 -0.48 1.08
N ILE A 173 3.57 0.29 0.27
CA ILE A 173 4.82 -0.20 -0.33
C ILE A 173 5.85 -0.41 0.77
N ARG A 174 6.26 -1.66 0.96
CA ARG A 174 7.35 -2.04 1.86
C ARG A 174 8.71 -1.95 1.17
N ALA A 175 8.78 -2.38 -0.09
CA ALA A 175 10.00 -2.39 -0.89
C ALA A 175 9.69 -2.32 -2.39
N VAL A 176 10.62 -1.74 -3.15
CA VAL A 176 10.61 -1.77 -4.62
C VAL A 176 11.93 -2.37 -5.07
N PHE A 177 11.86 -3.36 -5.96
CA PHE A 177 13.01 -4.03 -6.55
C PHE A 177 13.07 -3.73 -8.04
N PRO A 178 14.16 -3.12 -8.53
CA PRO A 178 14.33 -2.84 -9.95
C PRO A 178 14.30 -4.10 -10.84
N ASN A 179 14.03 -3.88 -12.12
CA ASN A 179 13.97 -4.89 -13.17
C ASN A 179 15.11 -5.93 -13.17
N ASP A 180 16.35 -5.52 -12.91
CA ASP A 180 17.53 -6.37 -12.93
C ASP A 180 17.77 -7.15 -11.63
N THR A 181 17.00 -6.85 -10.57
CA THR A 181 17.08 -7.57 -9.30
C THR A 181 16.48 -8.97 -9.45
N ASP A 182 17.29 -10.00 -9.20
CA ASP A 182 16.84 -11.38 -9.17
C ASP A 182 15.88 -11.61 -7.97
N PRO A 183 14.63 -12.10 -8.21
CA PRO A 183 13.66 -12.34 -7.15
C PRO A 183 14.13 -13.27 -6.01
N LEU A 184 15.14 -14.11 -6.26
CA LEU A 184 15.66 -15.06 -5.28
C LEU A 184 16.90 -14.56 -4.52
N LEU A 185 17.29 -13.29 -4.71
CA LEU A 185 18.36 -12.70 -3.92
C LEU A 185 18.03 -12.68 -2.42
N PRO A 186 19.01 -12.93 -1.53
CA PRO A 186 18.79 -12.97 -0.08
C PRO A 186 18.07 -11.74 0.46
N GLU A 187 18.37 -10.54 -0.06
CA GLU A 187 17.70 -9.30 0.33
C GLU A 187 16.22 -9.26 -0.05
N VAL A 188 15.82 -9.82 -1.20
CA VAL A 188 14.41 -9.90 -1.60
C VAL A 188 13.66 -10.87 -0.69
N LEU A 189 14.26 -12.04 -0.44
CA LEU A 189 13.69 -13.06 0.44
C LEU A 189 13.51 -12.54 1.86
N ALA A 190 14.48 -11.82 2.39
CA ALA A 190 14.43 -11.25 3.74
C ALA A 190 13.28 -10.23 3.88
N GLU A 191 13.11 -9.34 2.90
CA GLU A 191 12.02 -8.36 2.94
C GLU A 191 10.64 -9.04 2.82
N ILE A 192 10.51 -10.07 1.97
CA ILE A 192 9.29 -10.88 1.88
C ILE A 192 9.00 -11.55 3.23
N GLU A 193 10.00 -12.22 3.82
CA GLU A 193 9.84 -12.93 5.09
C GLU A 193 9.46 -11.99 6.24
N GLU A 194 10.06 -10.80 6.30
CA GLU A 194 9.73 -9.78 7.29
C GLU A 194 8.27 -9.31 7.16
N VAL A 195 7.80 -9.03 5.94
CA VAL A 195 6.37 -8.68 5.72
C VAL A 195 5.45 -9.82 6.11
N LEU A 196 5.84 -11.06 5.82
CA LEU A 196 5.04 -12.24 6.15
C LEU A 196 4.95 -12.47 7.67
N GLU A 197 5.99 -12.13 8.43
CA GLU A 197 5.99 -12.19 9.90
C GLU A 197 5.10 -11.10 10.52
N GLU A 198 4.96 -9.96 9.85
CA GLU A 198 4.09 -8.85 10.26
C GLU A 198 2.61 -9.08 9.91
N LEU A 199 2.27 -10.10 9.11
CA LEU A 199 0.88 -10.40 8.80
C LEU A 199 0.10 -10.60 10.10
N PRO A 200 -1.11 -10.01 10.22
CA PRO A 200 -1.99 -10.32 11.31
C PRO A 200 -2.17 -11.83 11.33
N ARG A 201 -1.71 -12.48 12.40
CA ARG A 201 -2.11 -13.86 12.65
C ARG A 201 -3.62 -13.83 12.65
N ALA A 202 -4.26 -14.71 11.87
CA ALA A 202 -5.69 -14.89 11.95
C ALA A 202 -6.01 -14.98 13.45
N LEU A 203 -6.64 -13.93 13.97
CA LEU A 203 -7.29 -14.00 15.26
C LEU A 203 -8.17 -15.24 15.11
N SER A 204 -7.98 -16.23 15.98
CA SER A 204 -8.81 -17.44 15.95
C SER A 204 -10.27 -17.00 15.80
N ALA A 205 -11.10 -17.73 15.07
CA ALA A 205 -12.49 -17.37 14.78
C ALA A 205 -13.31 -16.89 16.02
N ASP A 206 -12.84 -17.21 17.22
CA ASP A 206 -13.34 -16.74 18.52
C ASP A 206 -13.02 -15.26 18.87
N GLN A 207 -12.28 -14.51 18.06
CA GLN A 207 -11.80 -13.15 18.35
C GLN A 207 -12.32 -12.06 17.41
N GLU A 208 -13.16 -12.38 16.42
CA GLU A 208 -13.88 -11.39 15.61
C GLU A 208 -15.37 -11.37 16.01
N LEU A 209 -15.76 -10.58 17.03
CA LEU A 209 -17.16 -10.15 17.23
C LEU A 209 -17.39 -9.08 18.33
N LEU A 210 -16.45 -8.16 18.55
CA LEU A 210 -16.71 -6.99 19.39
C LEU A 210 -16.11 -5.79 18.69
N ASP A 211 -16.90 -5.05 17.92
CA ASP A 211 -16.70 -3.62 17.62
C ASP A 211 -17.82 -3.03 16.71
N GLU A 212 -19.05 -3.58 16.69
CA GLU A 212 -20.17 -2.95 15.95
C GLU A 212 -21.22 -2.23 16.82
N ASP A 213 -21.22 -2.38 18.15
CA ASP A 213 -22.29 -1.82 19.00
C ASP A 213 -21.78 -0.92 20.14
N GLU A 214 -21.12 0.21 19.85
CA GLU A 214 -21.05 1.32 20.82
C GLU A 214 -20.68 2.65 20.13
N TYR A 215 -21.63 3.22 19.39
CA TYR A 215 -21.60 4.64 19.02
C TYR A 215 -22.89 5.27 19.55
N ASP A 216 -22.87 5.58 20.85
CA ASP A 216 -23.89 6.41 21.49
C ASP A 216 -23.52 7.87 21.21
N PHE A 217 -24.37 8.55 20.43
CA PHE A 217 -24.19 9.96 20.06
C PHE A 217 -25.02 10.78 21.05
N GLU A 218 -24.45 11.16 22.19
CA GLU A 218 -25.02 12.23 23.01
C GLU A 218 -24.73 13.56 22.31
N TYR A 219 -25.78 14.19 21.76
CA TYR A 219 -25.76 15.59 21.35
C TYR A 219 -25.81 16.45 22.62
N ASP A 220 -24.71 17.09 22.98
CA ASP A 220 -24.72 18.22 23.91
C ASP A 220 -25.25 19.46 23.16
N GLU A 221 -26.46 19.91 23.53
CA GLU A 221 -26.95 21.26 23.21
C GLU A 221 -26.18 22.25 24.09
N GLU A 222 -25.25 23.02 23.52
CA GLU A 222 -24.71 24.20 24.21
C GLU A 222 -25.53 25.43 23.81
N ASP A 223 -26.22 25.96 24.82
CA ASP A 223 -26.93 27.23 24.88
C ASP A 223 -26.04 28.40 24.41
N SER A 224 -26.57 29.24 23.52
CA SER A 224 -26.00 30.53 23.15
C SER A 224 -26.85 31.66 23.75
N ASP A 225 -26.48 32.13 24.93
CA ASP A 225 -26.90 33.42 25.48
C ASP A 225 -25.63 34.19 25.87
N ASP A 226 -25.65 35.51 25.63
CA ASP A 226 -24.84 36.61 26.20
C ASP A 226 -24.63 37.66 25.08
N GLU A 227 -25.60 38.56 24.90
CA GLU A 227 -25.81 39.85 25.58
C GLU A 227 -25.05 41.01 24.91
N GLU A 228 -25.86 41.99 24.49
CA GLU A 228 -25.52 43.31 23.98
C GLU A 228 -24.93 44.17 25.10
N ASP A 229 -24.01 45.08 24.77
CA ASP A 229 -23.87 46.35 25.51
C ASP A 229 -23.37 47.45 24.55
N GLU A 230 -24.21 48.47 24.45
CA GLU A 230 -24.02 49.79 23.83
C GLU A 230 -23.17 50.70 24.76
N GLU A 231 -22.41 51.67 24.23
CA GLU A 231 -22.27 53.08 24.70
C GLU A 231 -21.61 53.87 23.54
N GLU A 232 -22.29 54.84 22.89
CA GLU A 232 -22.23 56.33 23.08
C GLU A 232 -20.78 56.89 23.13
N GLU A 233 -20.37 58.02 22.53
CA GLU A 233 -20.92 59.38 22.30
C GLU A 233 -20.29 59.91 20.96
N ASP A 234 -20.77 60.92 20.25
CA ASP A 234 -20.62 62.34 20.59
C ASP A 234 -21.49 63.25 19.72
N GLU A 235 -21.96 64.30 20.40
CA GLU A 235 -22.60 65.55 20.00
C GLU A 235 -21.88 66.24 18.81
N ASP A 236 -22.51 67.07 17.96
CA ASP A 236 -23.04 68.38 18.31
C ASP A 236 -23.65 69.09 17.07
N ASP A 237 -24.42 70.14 17.39
CA ASP A 237 -24.69 71.34 16.58
C ASP A 237 -25.62 71.24 15.35
N ASP A 238 -26.49 72.20 15.06
CA ASP A 238 -27.05 73.34 15.80
C ASP A 238 -28.16 73.88 14.87
N ASP A 239 -29.21 74.40 15.49
CA ASP A 239 -30.02 75.52 15.06
C ASP A 239 -30.82 75.52 13.72
N ARG A 240 -32.13 75.76 13.94
CA ARG A 240 -33.04 76.70 13.23
C ARG A 240 -34.17 76.16 12.36
N ARG A 241 -35.31 75.99 13.05
CA ARG A 241 -36.46 76.93 13.02
C ARG A 241 -37.21 77.15 11.68
N ASN A 242 -38.45 76.65 11.70
CA ASN A 242 -39.70 77.16 11.11
C ASN A 242 -39.94 77.14 9.59
N LYS A 243 -41.12 76.54 9.31
CA LYS A 243 -42.15 76.84 8.29
C LYS A 243 -42.00 76.25 6.91
#